data_AF-A0A948CZ62-F1
#
_entry.id   AF-A0A948CZ62-F1
#
_cell.length_a   1.000
_cell.length_b   1.000
_cell.length_c   1.000
_cell.angle_alpha   90.00
_cell.angle_beta   90.00
_cell.angle_gamma   90.00
#
_symmetry.space_group_name_H-M   'P 1'
#
loop_
_entity.id
_entity.type
_entity.pdbx_description
1 polymer ?
#
loop_
_entity_poly.entity_id
_entity_poly.type
_entity_poly.pdbx_seq_one_letter_code
_entity_poly.pdbx_strand_id
1 'polypeptide(L)'
;MFTYTLSYADEISISASVDRQEISLDDQLTLTITVNGNVSNIPQPGIPAMNGFTAYSSGRSQNISIINGQVTSTVSFNYILVPNGEGDYALGPFTIEYNGKAYSAGPIDVKVMPRGT
;
A
#
# COMPACT_ATOMS: atom_id res chain seq x y z
N MET A 1 -9.46 24.40 -23.89
CA MET A 1 -10.24 24.38 -22.64
C MET A 1 -10.05 23.01 -22.02
N PHE A 2 -9.31 22.92 -20.92
CA PHE A 2 -9.22 21.67 -20.15
C PHE A 2 -10.30 21.72 -19.09
N THR A 3 -11.34 20.90 -19.25
CA THR A 3 -12.39 20.73 -18.26
C THR A 3 -11.87 19.79 -17.18
N TYR A 4 -11.63 20.33 -15.99
CA TYR A 4 -11.35 19.52 -14.81
C TYR A 4 -12.69 19.01 -14.29
N THR A 5 -13.00 17.75 -14.55
CA THR A 5 -14.12 17.06 -13.90
C THR A 5 -13.74 16.86 -12.43
N LEU A 6 -14.37 17.60 -11.52
CA LEU A 6 -14.37 17.30 -10.10
C LEU A 6 -15.10 15.96 -9.94
N SER A 7 -14.35 14.86 -9.96
CA SER A 7 -14.92 13.56 -9.66
C SER A 7 -15.28 13.52 -8.18
N TYR A 8 -16.47 13.01 -7.94
CA TYR A 8 -17.15 12.83 -6.67
C TYR A 8 -16.19 12.32 -5.58
N ALA A 9 -16.25 12.94 -4.40
CA ALA A 9 -15.47 12.60 -3.21
C ALA A 9 -15.16 11.10 -3.14
N ASP A 10 -13.87 10.77 -3.16
CA ASP A 10 -13.41 9.40 -3.04
C ASP A 10 -14.05 8.75 -1.80
N GLU A 11 -14.90 7.75 -2.05
CA GLU A 11 -15.61 6.97 -1.03
C GLU A 11 -14.61 6.37 -0.02
N ILE A 12 -13.41 6.08 -0.53
CA ILE A 12 -12.27 5.52 0.18
C ILE A 12 -10.98 6.12 -0.37
N SER A 13 -9.96 6.30 0.45
CA SER A 13 -8.61 6.65 0.04
C SER A 13 -7.66 5.47 0.30
N ILE A 14 -6.74 5.22 -0.62
CA ILE A 14 -5.69 4.21 -0.49
C ILE A 14 -4.33 4.91 -0.44
N SER A 15 -3.47 4.44 0.45
CA SER A 15 -2.08 4.88 0.58
C SER A 15 -1.20 3.67 0.81
N ALA A 16 0.02 3.70 0.29
CA ALA A 16 1.04 2.71 0.57
C ALA A 16 2.24 3.41 1.21
N SER A 17 2.88 2.74 2.17
CA SER A 17 4.09 3.24 2.83
C SER A 17 5.01 2.08 3.19
N VAL A 18 6.31 2.32 3.15
CA VAL A 18 7.33 1.40 3.67
C VAL A 18 7.93 1.98 4.96
N ASP A 19 8.40 1.13 5.86
CA ASP A 19 9.14 1.56 7.06
C ASP A 19 10.49 2.18 6.70
N ARG A 20 11.13 1.71 5.62
CA ARG A 20 12.43 2.19 5.12
C ARG A 20 12.46 2.21 3.59
N GLN A 21 13.02 3.28 3.05
CA GLN A 21 13.26 3.43 1.61
C GLN A 21 14.66 2.98 1.18
N GLU A 22 15.58 2.80 2.12
CA GLU A 22 16.93 2.27 1.86
C GLU A 22 17.20 1.12 2.83
N ILE A 23 17.52 -0.06 2.30
CA ILE A 23 17.80 -1.28 3.08
C ILE A 23 18.99 -2.03 2.49
N SER A 24 19.63 -2.90 3.28
CA SER A 24 20.66 -3.82 2.75
C SER A 24 20.02 -5.09 2.19
N LEU A 25 20.74 -5.84 1.36
CA LEU A 25 20.28 -7.12 0.82
C LEU A 25 19.93 -8.17 1.90
N ASP A 26 20.51 -8.07 3.10
CA ASP A 26 20.23 -8.97 4.24
C ASP A 26 19.11 -8.47 5.16
N ASP A 27 18.54 -7.29 4.87
CA ASP A 27 17.43 -6.73 5.61
C ASP A 27 16.08 -7.14 5.00
N GLN A 28 15.02 -6.92 5.75
CA GLN A 28 13.65 -6.92 5.27
C GLN A 28 13.02 -5.56 5.52
N LEU A 29 12.00 -5.19 4.76
CA LEU A 29 11.19 -4.00 5.01
C LEU A 29 9.72 -4.37 5.16
N THR A 30 8.95 -3.50 5.82
CA THR A 30 7.51 -3.67 6.01
C THR A 30 6.76 -2.69 5.12
N LEU A 31 6.03 -3.21 4.14
CA LEU A 31 5.05 -2.47 3.37
C LEU A 31 3.71 -2.46 4.10
N THR A 32 3.16 -1.28 4.32
CA THR A 32 1.81 -1.07 4.85
C THR A 32 0.94 -0.42 3.79
N ILE A 33 -0.13 -1.10 3.40
CA ILE A 33 -1.17 -0.55 2.54
C ILE A 33 -2.35 -0.19 3.42
N THR A 34 -2.67 1.10 3.49
CA THR A 34 -3.76 1.62 4.31
C THR A 34 -4.89 2.10 3.41
N VAL A 35 -6.11 1.65 3.73
CA VAL A 35 -7.35 2.08 3.10
C VAL A 35 -8.20 2.78 4.16
N ASN A 36 -8.58 4.04 3.91
CA ASN A 36 -9.43 4.83 4.81
C ASN A 36 -10.75 5.16 4.12
N GLY A 37 -11.88 5.02 4.80
CA GLY A 37 -13.18 5.39 4.25
C GLY A 37 -14.33 4.77 5.03
N ASN A 38 -15.57 4.94 4.58
CA ASN A 38 -16.71 4.24 5.19
C ASN A 38 -16.77 2.80 4.63
N VAL A 39 -15.93 1.92 5.16
CA VAL A 39 -15.68 0.60 4.56
C VAL A 39 -15.88 -0.53 5.55
N SER A 40 -16.86 -1.39 5.29
CA SER A 40 -17.12 -2.56 6.15
C SER A 40 -16.36 -3.80 5.71
N ASN A 41 -16.16 -3.99 4.40
CA ASN A 41 -15.64 -5.25 3.85
C ASN A 41 -14.63 -5.02 2.71
N ILE A 42 -13.46 -4.46 3.04
CA ILE A 42 -12.35 -4.31 2.08
C ILE A 42 -11.75 -5.69 1.76
N PRO A 43 -11.71 -6.13 0.49
CA PRO A 43 -10.97 -7.33 0.10
C PRO A 43 -9.47 -7.12 0.30
N GLN A 44 -8.69 -8.19 0.44
CA GLN A 44 -7.24 -8.03 0.45
C GLN A 44 -6.77 -7.45 -0.89
N PRO A 45 -5.97 -6.37 -0.91
CA PRO A 45 -5.46 -5.82 -2.15
C PRO A 45 -4.60 -6.88 -2.84
N GLY A 46 -4.74 -7.00 -4.16
CA GLY A 46 -3.85 -7.83 -4.95
C GLY A 46 -2.44 -7.28 -4.84
N ILE A 47 -1.50 -8.09 -4.34
CA ILE A 47 -0.10 -7.72 -4.38
C ILE A 47 0.39 -8.05 -5.80
N PRO A 48 0.80 -7.06 -6.61
CA PRO A 48 1.43 -7.37 -7.88
C PRO A 48 2.74 -8.13 -7.63
N ALA A 49 3.14 -8.99 -8.57
CA ALA A 49 4.48 -9.56 -8.54
C ALA A 49 5.50 -8.42 -8.55
N MET A 50 6.24 -8.25 -7.46
CA MET A 50 7.26 -7.22 -7.33
C MET A 50 8.57 -7.78 -7.87
N ASN A 51 9.13 -7.14 -8.90
CA ASN A 51 10.44 -7.52 -9.37
C ASN A 51 11.48 -7.17 -8.30
N GLY A 52 12.38 -8.12 -7.98
CA GLY A 52 13.41 -7.92 -6.96
C GLY A 52 12.96 -8.06 -5.50
N PHE A 53 11.68 -8.34 -5.22
CA PHE A 53 11.22 -8.58 -3.84
C PHE A 53 10.32 -9.80 -3.75
N THR A 54 10.48 -10.56 -2.66
CA THR A 54 9.54 -11.59 -2.24
C THR A 54 8.65 -11.01 -1.14
N ALA A 55 7.33 -11.00 -1.37
CA ALA A 55 6.36 -10.43 -0.44
C ALA A 55 5.63 -11.50 0.36
N TYR A 56 5.59 -11.33 1.69
CA TYR A 56 4.87 -12.20 2.61
C TYR A 56 3.80 -11.42 3.36
N SER A 57 2.56 -11.93 3.36
CA SER A 57 1.48 -11.34 4.16
C SER A 57 1.81 -11.47 5.65
N SER A 58 1.98 -10.34 6.33
CA SER A 58 2.29 -10.27 7.76
C SER A 58 1.01 -10.15 8.61
N GLY A 59 -0.05 -9.57 8.03
CA GLY A 59 -1.34 -9.49 8.70
C GLY A 59 -2.23 -8.39 8.14
N ARG A 60 -3.41 -8.28 8.75
CA ARG A 60 -4.40 -7.25 8.47
C ARG A 60 -4.91 -6.70 9.79
N SER A 61 -4.99 -5.39 9.91
CA SER A 61 -5.69 -4.71 11.01
C SER A 61 -6.82 -3.84 10.47
N GLN A 62 -7.88 -3.70 11.26
CA GLN A 62 -9.01 -2.83 10.93
C GLN A 62 -9.38 -2.05 12.19
N ASN A 63 -9.51 -0.74 12.02
CA ASN A 63 -9.94 0.18 13.06
C ASN A 63 -11.19 0.91 12.58
N ILE A 64 -12.25 0.88 13.38
CA ILE A 64 -13.51 1.58 13.10
C ILE A 64 -13.62 2.71 14.11
N SER A 65 -13.83 3.92 13.61
CA SER A 65 -14.03 5.14 14.40
C SER A 65 -15.35 5.80 14.01
N ILE A 66 -15.99 6.43 14.99
CA ILE A 66 -17.22 7.20 14.78
C ILE A 66 -16.93 8.61 15.25
N ILE A 67 -16.83 9.55 14.31
CA ILE A 67 -16.50 10.95 14.59
C ILE A 67 -17.70 11.80 14.17
N ASN A 68 -18.33 12.50 15.12
CA ASN A 68 -19.52 13.33 14.88
C ASN A 68 -20.68 12.58 14.17
N GLY A 69 -20.87 11.30 14.49
CA GLY A 69 -21.90 10.45 13.88
C GLY A 69 -21.53 9.89 12.50
N GLN A 70 -20.36 10.23 11.96
CA GLN A 70 -19.84 9.65 10.73
C GLN A 70 -18.95 8.46 11.05
N VAL A 71 -19.26 7.29 10.47
CA VAL A 71 -18.44 6.09 10.58
C VAL A 71 -17.27 6.18 9.59
N THR A 72 -16.06 6.04 10.10
CA THR A 72 -14.81 5.95 9.33
C THR A 72 -14.11 4.66 9.71
N SER A 73 -13.70 3.88 8.72
CA SER A 73 -12.94 2.65 8.88
C SER A 73 -11.58 2.80 8.21
N THR A 74 -10.54 2.40 8.94
CA THR A 74 -9.16 2.32 8.46
C THR A 74 -8.76 0.86 8.44
N VAL A 75 -8.40 0.32 7.28
CA VAL A 75 -7.90 -1.04 7.12
C VAL A 75 -6.45 -0.97 6.69
N SER A 76 -5.55 -1.59 7.46
CA SER A 76 -4.14 -1.67 7.12
C SER A 76 -3.76 -3.12 6.81
N PHE A 77 -3.08 -3.32 5.69
CA PHE A 77 -2.51 -4.59 5.27
C PHE A 77 -1.00 -4.49 5.36
N ASN A 78 -0.40 -5.40 6.12
CA ASN A 78 1.03 -5.41 6.38
C ASN A 78 1.69 -6.56 5.61
N TYR A 79 2.77 -6.25 4.93
CA TYR A 79 3.56 -7.19 4.13
C TYR A 79 5.03 -7.06 4.49
N ILE A 80 5.70 -8.19 4.73
CA ILE A 80 7.16 -8.23 4.83
C ILE A 80 7.70 -8.43 3.42
N LEU A 81 8.56 -7.51 2.98
CA LEU A 81 9.26 -7.60 1.70
C LEU A 81 10.72 -7.95 1.96
N VAL A 82 11.17 -9.03 1.32
CA VAL A 82 12.57 -9.48 1.35
C VAL A 82 13.19 -9.19 -0.01
N PRO A 83 14.27 -8.40 -0.09
CA PRO A 83 14.94 -8.12 -1.35
C PRO A 83 15.64 -9.37 -1.88
N ASN A 84 15.57 -9.58 -3.19
CA ASN A 84 16.21 -10.68 -3.90
C ASN A 84 17.49 -10.24 -4.64
N GLY A 85 17.77 -8.93 -4.69
CA GLY A 85 18.94 -8.35 -5.36
C GLY A 85 19.14 -6.90 -4.96
N GLU A 86 20.33 -6.37 -5.27
CA GLU A 86 20.68 -4.96 -5.10
C GLU A 86 20.20 -4.10 -6.28
N GLY A 87 19.92 -2.82 -6.01
CA GLY A 87 19.47 -1.86 -7.02
C GLY A 87 18.31 -0.99 -6.55
N ASP A 88 17.79 -0.18 -7.47
CA ASP A 88 16.64 0.69 -7.26
C ASP A 88 15.37 0.02 -7.80
N TYR A 89 14.35 -0.07 -6.94
CA TYR A 89 13.10 -0.75 -7.22
C TYR A 89 11.91 0.18 -6.97
N ALA A 90 10.95 0.17 -7.90
CA ALA A 90 9.66 0.83 -7.71
C ALA A 90 8.63 -0.22 -7.27
N LEU A 91 8.13 -0.10 -6.04
CA LEU A 91 7.11 -0.98 -5.48
C LEU A 91 5.71 -0.46 -5.83
N GLY A 92 4.92 -1.26 -6.53
CA GLY A 92 3.56 -0.90 -6.95
C GLY A 92 3.46 -0.60 -8.46
N PRO A 93 2.40 0.10 -8.91
CA PRO A 93 1.32 0.67 -8.11
C PRO A 93 0.46 -0.41 -7.43
N PHE A 94 -0.08 -0.09 -6.25
CA PHE A 94 -0.97 -1.00 -5.53
C PHE A 94 -2.41 -0.65 -5.84
N THR A 95 -3.17 -1.60 -6.37
CA THR A 95 -4.55 -1.37 -6.77
C THR A 95 -5.50 -2.20 -5.94
N ILE A 96 -6.63 -1.62 -5.56
CA ILE A 96 -7.74 -2.32 -4.92
C ILE A 96 -9.04 -1.99 -5.64
N GLU A 97 -9.87 -3.00 -5.84
CA GLU A 97 -11.22 -2.82 -6.34
C GLU A 97 -12.20 -2.83 -5.17
N TYR A 98 -13.01 -1.78 -5.06
CA TYR A 98 -14.04 -1.64 -4.05
C TYR A 98 -15.30 -1.03 -4.67
N ASN A 99 -16.45 -1.67 -4.46
CA ASN A 99 -17.75 -1.25 -5.03
C ASN A 99 -17.70 -1.00 -6.56
N GLY A 100 -16.91 -1.77 -7.30
CA GLY A 100 -16.75 -1.63 -8.76
C GLY A 100 -15.89 -0.43 -9.21
N LYS A 101 -15.22 0.26 -8.27
CA LYS A 101 -14.23 1.30 -8.54
C LYS A 101 -12.83 0.81 -8.19
N ALA A 102 -11.85 1.12 -9.03
CA ALA A 102 -10.45 0.85 -8.76
C ALA A 102 -9.80 2.06 -8.07
N TYR A 103 -9.10 1.80 -6.97
CA TYR A 103 -8.33 2.78 -6.22
C TYR A 103 -6.86 2.37 -6.26
N SER A 104 -5.97 3.32 -6.55
CA SER A 104 -4.54 3.06 -6.69
C SER A 104 -3.71 3.89 -5.73
N ALA A 105 -2.78 3.25 -5.02
CA ALA A 105 -1.66 3.93 -4.41
C ALA A 105 -0.49 3.99 -5.40
N GLY A 106 0.15 5.16 -5.46
CA GLY A 106 1.32 5.39 -6.29
C GLY A 106 2.50 4.47 -5.94
N PRO A 107 3.50 4.37 -6.82
CA PRO A 107 4.68 3.58 -6.56
C PRO A 107 5.50 4.19 -5.40
N ILE A 108 6.25 3.33 -4.73
CA ILE A 108 7.22 3.72 -3.71
C ILE A 108 8.59 3.29 -4.18
N ASP A 109 9.51 4.24 -4.30
CA ASP A 109 10.89 3.94 -4.63
C ASP A 109 11.62 3.41 -3.39
N VAL A 110 12.30 2.28 -3.56
CA VAL A 110 13.11 1.61 -2.56
C VAL A 110 14.46 1.25 -3.16
N LYS A 111 15.53 1.59 -2.44
CA LYS A 111 16.90 1.29 -2.79
C LYS A 111 17.43 0.13 -1.94
N VAL A 112 17.93 -0.90 -2.60
CA VAL A 112 18.60 -2.02 -1.95
C VAL A 112 20.10 -1.89 -2.16
N MET A 113 20.80 -1.70 -1.05
CA MET A 113 22.25 -1.62 -1.01
C MET A 113 22.88 -3.02 -0.98
N PRO A 114 24.12 -3.17 -1.47
CA PRO A 114 24.89 -4.40 -1.31
C PRO A 114 24.97 -4.83 0.15
N ARG A 115 25.30 -6.10 0.39
CA ARG A 115 25.62 -6.60 1.73
C ARG A 115 26.73 -5.74 2.33
N GLY A 116 26.48 -5.14 3.49
CA GLY A 116 27.49 -4.35 4.20
C GLY A 116 28.72 -5.22 4.48
N THR A 117 29.86 -4.82 3.94
CA THR A 117 31.20 -5.38 4.26
C THR A 117 31.71 -4.85 5.58
#